data_AF-F0URA4-F1
#
_entry.id   AF-F0URA4-F1
#
_cell.length_a   1.000
_cell.length_b   1.000
_cell.length_c   1.000
_cell.angle_alpha   90.00
_cell.angle_beta   90.00
_cell.angle_gamma   90.00
#
_symmetry.space_group_name_H-M   'P 1'
#
loop_
_entity.id
_entity.type
_entity.pdbx_description
1 polymer ?
#
loop_
_entity_poly.entity_id
_entity_poly.type
_entity_poly.pdbx_seq_one_letter_code
_entity_poly.pdbx_strand_id
1 'polypeptide(L)'
;MKLLRPTISLGLFGIAVQCAAVTNTKSQESTLDIIRGLKQDPEGFTDIGADGIARSLDGQGNVIDFRRLTNAQLLKLAQTTSVDAEELEHNIAAWQDADGWKVPLTQALNPPNKAEDINNHESMAKSIDTRPAAMAAMQLRADIWCYAITCTTNIECRRIHCTGCSTRPYQRRYCYP
;
A
#
# COMPACT_ATOMS: atom_id res chain seq x y z
N MET A 1 -40.97 7.28 75.05
CA MET A 1 -39.69 7.05 74.33
C MET A 1 -40.07 6.76 72.88
N LYS A 2 -39.79 7.67 71.93
CA LYS A 2 -38.67 7.59 70.95
C LYS A 2 -38.66 6.19 70.30
N LEU A 3 -38.98 5.98 69.01
CA LEU A 3 -38.30 6.38 67.76
C LEU A 3 -39.28 6.05 66.57
N LEU A 4 -39.62 6.92 65.59
CA LEU A 4 -38.89 7.26 64.35
C LEU A 4 -38.23 6.00 63.71
N ARG A 5 -38.44 5.57 62.45
CA ARG A 5 -38.56 6.26 61.16
C ARG A 5 -38.82 5.23 60.02
N PRO A 6 -39.09 5.68 58.78
CA PRO A 6 -39.77 4.95 57.71
C PRO A 6 -38.87 4.10 56.82
N THR A 7 -39.54 3.32 55.97
CA THR A 7 -39.09 2.55 54.81
C THR A 7 -38.08 3.29 53.92
N ILE A 8 -36.91 2.69 53.70
CA ILE A 8 -35.99 3.06 52.63
C ILE A 8 -36.09 1.98 51.55
N SER A 9 -36.89 2.26 50.53
CA SER A 9 -36.90 1.52 49.27
C SER A 9 -35.63 1.89 48.50
N LEU A 10 -34.66 0.98 48.46
CA LEU A 10 -33.50 1.09 47.57
C LEU A 10 -33.95 0.71 46.15
N GLY A 11 -34.35 1.71 45.36
CA GLY A 11 -34.73 1.52 43.97
C GLY A 11 -34.24 2.69 43.14
N LEU A 12 -32.99 2.63 42.69
CA LEU A 12 -32.48 3.48 41.62
C LEU A 12 -31.42 2.69 40.84
N PHE A 13 -31.87 1.78 39.96
CA PHE A 13 -31.05 1.31 38.86
C PHE A 13 -30.98 2.45 37.84
N GLY A 14 -29.95 3.28 37.96
CA GLY A 14 -29.60 4.24 36.92
C GLY A 14 -29.22 3.46 35.66
N ILE A 15 -30.09 3.52 34.65
CA ILE A 15 -29.77 3.02 33.32
C ILE A 15 -28.77 4.02 32.74
N ALA A 16 -27.48 3.69 32.84
CA ALA A 16 -26.44 4.40 32.11
C ALA A 16 -26.72 4.17 30.62
N VAL A 17 -27.19 5.22 29.94
CA VAL A 17 -27.21 5.26 28.48
C VAL A 17 -25.76 5.32 28.03
N GLN A 18 -25.17 4.15 27.76
CA GLN A 18 -23.88 4.06 27.10
C GLN A 18 -24.09 4.57 25.68
N CYS A 19 -23.72 5.82 25.42
CA CYS A 19 -23.44 6.27 24.07
C CYS A 19 -22.26 5.42 23.57
N ALA A 20 -22.56 4.31 22.90
CA ALA A 20 -21.58 3.60 22.10
C ALA A 20 -21.13 4.58 21.01
N ALA A 21 -20.01 5.24 21.24
CA ALA A 21 -19.30 5.95 20.19
C ALA A 21 -19.07 4.92 19.07
N VAL A 22 -19.75 5.12 17.94
CA VAL A 22 -19.48 4.37 16.71
C VAL A 22 -18.05 4.74 16.34
N THR A 23 -17.09 3.90 16.74
CA THR A 23 -15.75 3.96 16.21
C THR A 23 -15.87 3.62 14.73
N ASN A 24 -15.72 4.66 13.92
CA ASN A 24 -15.75 4.56 12.48
C ASN A 24 -14.54 3.70 12.06
N THR A 25 -14.72 2.39 11.91
CA THR A 25 -13.72 1.40 11.48
C THR A 25 -13.41 1.55 9.98
N LYS A 26 -13.19 2.78 9.52
CA LYS A 26 -12.72 3.11 8.18
C LYS A 26 -11.22 3.42 8.12
N SER A 27 -10.47 3.20 9.20
CA SER A 27 -9.08 3.68 9.32
C SER A 27 -7.99 2.62 9.39
N GLN A 28 -8.21 1.40 8.90
CA GLN A 28 -7.15 0.38 8.84
C GLN A 28 -7.22 -0.53 7.62
N GLU A 29 -7.69 -0.05 6.46
CA GLU A 29 -7.27 -0.72 5.23
C GLU A 29 -5.81 -0.34 5.03
N SER A 30 -4.89 -1.33 5.04
CA SER A 30 -3.49 -1.03 4.82
C SER A 30 -3.33 -0.49 3.40
N THR A 31 -2.41 0.46 3.17
CA THR A 31 -2.13 0.97 1.82
C THR A 31 -1.87 -0.17 0.83
N LEU A 32 -1.27 -1.27 1.32
CA LEU A 32 -1.04 -2.47 0.54
C LEU A 32 -2.34 -3.18 0.15
N ASP A 33 -3.33 -3.27 1.02
CA ASP A 33 -4.62 -3.91 0.69
C ASP A 33 -5.36 -3.12 -0.41
N ILE A 34 -5.30 -1.78 -0.36
CA ILE A 34 -5.82 -0.91 -1.43
C ILE A 34 -5.14 -1.23 -2.76
N ILE A 35 -3.81 -1.38 -2.76
CA ILE A 35 -3.01 -1.70 -3.95
C ILE A 35 -3.31 -3.12 -4.45
N ARG A 36 -3.42 -4.11 -3.56
CA ARG A 36 -3.78 -5.51 -3.90
C ARG A 36 -5.17 -5.61 -4.50
N GLY A 37 -6.07 -4.69 -4.17
CA GLY A 37 -7.41 -4.59 -4.73
C GLY A 37 -7.48 -4.05 -6.16
N LEU A 38 -6.36 -3.68 -6.79
CA LEU A 38 -6.32 -3.30 -8.20
C LEU A 38 -6.52 -4.51 -9.11
N LYS A 39 -7.24 -4.34 -10.22
CA LYS A 39 -7.20 -5.33 -11.31
C LYS A 39 -5.77 -5.49 -11.79
N GLN A 40 -5.36 -6.71 -12.13
CA GLN A 40 -4.01 -6.98 -12.63
C GLN A 40 -4.06 -7.64 -14.01
N ASP A 41 -3.15 -7.21 -14.87
CA ASP A 41 -2.78 -7.94 -16.08
C ASP A 41 -1.51 -8.78 -15.80
N PRO A 42 -1.40 -10.03 -16.29
CA PRO A 42 -0.21 -10.85 -16.08
C PRO A 42 1.09 -10.25 -16.58
N GLU A 43 1.06 -9.57 -17.72
CA GLU A 43 2.23 -8.95 -18.36
C GLU A 43 2.39 -7.48 -17.94
N GLY A 44 1.48 -7.00 -17.10
CA GLY A 44 1.46 -5.65 -16.55
C GLY A 44 2.22 -5.49 -15.23
N PHE A 45 2.10 -4.30 -14.64
CA PHE A 45 2.66 -3.95 -13.33
C PHE A 45 1.85 -2.80 -12.70
N THR A 46 2.08 -2.53 -11.41
CA THR A 46 1.48 -1.40 -10.70
C THR A 46 2.46 -0.22 -10.62
N ASP A 47 2.06 0.96 -11.07
CA ASP A 47 2.78 2.22 -10.87
C ASP A 47 2.19 2.98 -9.68
N ILE A 48 3.04 3.34 -8.71
CA ILE A 48 2.66 4.23 -7.60
C ILE A 48 3.31 5.59 -7.88
N GLY A 49 2.58 6.42 -8.62
CA GLY A 49 3.10 7.68 -9.14
C GLY A 49 3.40 8.71 -8.06
N ALA A 50 4.28 9.67 -8.40
CA ALA A 50 4.57 10.83 -7.55
C ALA A 50 3.34 11.72 -7.30
N ASP A 51 2.30 11.58 -8.12
CA ASP A 51 1.03 12.29 -7.96
C ASP A 51 0.06 11.62 -6.96
N GLY A 52 0.47 10.53 -6.33
CA GLY A 52 -0.33 9.83 -5.32
C GLY A 52 -1.43 8.93 -5.89
N ILE A 53 -1.34 8.57 -7.17
CA ILE A 53 -2.21 7.57 -7.80
C ILE A 53 -1.46 6.26 -7.93
N ALA A 54 -2.06 5.18 -7.43
CA ALA A 54 -1.64 3.82 -7.76
C ALA A 54 -2.40 3.37 -9.02
N ARG A 55 -1.69 3.07 -10.10
CA ARG A 55 -2.22 2.67 -11.41
C ARG A 55 -1.83 1.22 -11.68
N SER A 56 -2.77 0.43 -12.17
CA SER A 56 -2.45 -0.87 -12.77
C SER A 56 -2.33 -0.70 -14.28
N LEU A 57 -1.20 -1.12 -14.84
CA LEU A 57 -0.91 -1.06 -16.26
C LEU A 57 -0.99 -2.48 -16.85
N ASP A 58 -1.48 -2.61 -18.08
CA ASP A 58 -1.34 -3.83 -18.88
C ASP A 58 0.07 -3.96 -19.51
N GLY A 59 0.34 -5.08 -20.19
CA GLY A 59 1.61 -5.29 -20.89
C GLY A 59 1.89 -4.33 -22.06
N GLN A 60 0.92 -3.51 -22.46
CA GLN A 60 1.09 -2.42 -23.43
C GLN A 60 1.19 -1.05 -22.74
N GLY A 61 1.22 -1.03 -21.41
CA GLY A 61 1.30 0.17 -20.59
C GLY A 61 -0.01 0.93 -20.44
N ASN A 62 -1.16 0.41 -20.85
CA ASN A 62 -2.44 1.10 -20.65
C ASN A 62 -2.93 0.96 -19.22
N VAL A 63 -3.48 2.04 -18.66
CA VAL A 63 -4.09 2.00 -17.33
C VAL A 63 -5.41 1.21 -17.39
N ILE A 64 -5.48 0.09 -16.67
CA ILE A 64 -6.66 -0.78 -16.61
C ILE A 64 -7.45 -0.66 -15.30
N ASP A 65 -6.83 -0.12 -14.25
CA ASP A 65 -7.45 0.23 -12.96
C ASP A 65 -6.59 1.27 -12.22
N PHE A 66 -7.17 1.99 -11.25
CA PHE A 66 -6.41 2.90 -10.39
C PHE A 66 -7.04 3.09 -9.00
N ARG A 67 -6.24 3.48 -8.02
CA ARG A 67 -6.66 3.90 -6.67
C ARG A 67 -6.00 5.22 -6.30
N ARG A 68 -6.73 6.05 -5.54
CA ARG A 68 -6.25 7.33 -5.02
C ARG A 68 -5.69 7.11 -3.62
N LEU A 69 -4.45 7.54 -3.41
CA LEU A 69 -3.79 7.44 -2.12
C LEU A 69 -3.64 8.83 -1.50
N THR A 70 -3.90 8.91 -0.20
CA THR A 70 -3.61 10.10 0.59
C THR A 70 -2.11 10.23 0.83
N ASN A 71 -1.65 11.44 1.11
CA ASN A 71 -0.27 11.70 1.52
C ASN A 71 0.19 10.78 2.67
N ALA A 72 -0.63 10.65 3.72
CA ALA A 72 -0.33 9.80 4.86
C ALA A 72 -0.15 8.32 4.48
N GLN A 73 -0.94 7.81 3.53
CA GLN A 73 -0.82 6.45 3.03
C GLN A 73 0.48 6.25 2.24
N LEU A 74 0.91 7.23 1.45
CA LEU A 74 2.16 7.22 0.68
C LEU A 74 3.38 7.27 1.60
N LEU A 75 3.41 8.19 2.57
CA LEU A 75 4.50 8.28 3.54
C LEU A 75 4.61 7.01 4.38
N LYS A 76 3.47 6.43 4.77
CA LYS A 76 3.46 5.14 5.47
C LYS A 76 4.00 4.02 4.59
N LEU A 77 3.60 3.98 3.32
CA LEU A 77 4.07 3.00 2.36
C LEU A 77 5.60 3.07 2.22
N ALA A 78 6.16 4.28 2.02
CA ALA A 78 7.61 4.50 1.93
C ALA A 78 8.34 3.90 3.13
N GLN A 79 7.88 4.21 4.35
CA GLN A 79 8.50 3.71 5.59
C GLN A 79 8.46 2.19 5.72
N THR A 80 7.42 1.54 5.21
CA THR A 80 7.22 0.09 5.39
C THR A 80 7.83 -0.77 4.28
N THR A 81 8.16 -0.18 3.13
CA THR A 81 8.47 -0.95 1.92
C THR A 81 9.77 -0.55 1.22
N SER A 82 10.41 0.57 1.61
CA SER A 82 11.70 0.95 1.04
C SER A 82 12.79 -0.01 1.51
N VAL A 83 13.65 -0.46 0.60
CA VAL A 83 14.66 -1.50 0.88
C VAL A 83 15.92 -0.94 1.55
N ASP A 84 16.21 0.33 1.32
CA ASP A 84 17.35 1.06 1.90
C ASP A 84 17.01 2.52 2.20
N ALA A 85 17.95 3.24 2.80
CA ALA A 85 17.77 4.63 3.22
C ALA A 85 17.68 5.60 2.03
N GLU A 86 18.37 5.31 0.93
CA GLU A 86 18.36 6.15 -0.29
C GLU A 86 16.99 6.10 -0.95
N GLU A 87 16.42 4.90 -1.10
CA GLU A 87 15.07 4.72 -1.63
C GLU A 87 14.02 5.35 -0.71
N LEU A 88 14.18 5.22 0.62
CA LEU A 88 13.28 5.85 1.58
C LEU A 88 13.29 7.38 1.44
N GLU A 89 14.46 7.99 1.38
CA GLU A 89 14.62 9.43 1.21
C GLU A 89 13.99 9.90 -0.10
N HIS A 90 14.26 9.19 -1.21
CA HIS A 90 13.71 9.51 -2.51
C HIS A 90 12.18 9.41 -2.55
N ASN A 91 11.60 8.35 -1.99
CA ASN A 91 10.16 8.15 -1.95
C ASN A 91 9.47 9.19 -1.06
N ILE A 92 10.05 9.54 0.09
CA ILE A 92 9.52 10.61 0.95
C ILE A 92 9.55 11.94 0.21
N ALA A 93 10.67 12.30 -0.42
CA ALA A 93 10.81 13.54 -1.16
C ALA A 93 9.82 13.63 -2.34
N ALA A 94 9.62 12.53 -3.07
CA ALA A 94 8.68 12.48 -4.19
C ALA A 94 7.22 12.59 -3.75
N TRP A 95 6.86 12.10 -2.55
CA TRP A 95 5.48 12.06 -2.08
C TRP A 95 5.11 13.12 -1.04
N GLN A 96 6.05 13.95 -0.57
CA GLN A 96 5.82 14.88 0.54
C GLN A 96 4.58 15.78 0.36
N ASP A 97 4.25 16.18 -0.87
CA ASP A 97 3.12 17.06 -1.20
C ASP A 97 2.03 16.34 -2.02
N ALA A 98 2.17 15.03 -2.23
CA ALA A 98 1.29 14.24 -3.07
C ALA A 98 -0.04 13.92 -2.38
N ASP A 99 -1.15 14.15 -3.07
CA ASP A 99 -2.48 13.73 -2.64
C ASP A 99 -3.30 13.31 -3.85
N GLY A 100 -3.46 11.99 -4.02
CA GLY A 100 -4.17 11.40 -5.12
C GLY A 100 -5.64 11.82 -5.21
N TRP A 101 -6.24 12.37 -4.16
CA TRP A 101 -7.62 12.87 -4.20
C TRP A 101 -7.74 14.24 -4.88
N LYS A 102 -6.65 14.98 -5.01
CA LYS A 102 -6.59 16.27 -5.73
C LYS A 102 -6.31 16.11 -7.22
N VAL A 103 -5.96 14.90 -7.68
CA VAL A 103 -5.60 14.62 -9.07
C VAL A 103 -6.85 14.48 -9.95
N PRO A 104 -6.97 15.17 -11.09
CA PRO A 104 -8.09 14.97 -12.01
C PRO A 104 -8.16 13.53 -12.54
N LEU A 105 -9.38 13.03 -12.81
CA LEU A 105 -9.56 11.68 -13.37
C LEU A 105 -8.79 11.49 -14.70
N THR A 106 -8.72 12.52 -15.53
CA THR A 106 -8.00 12.49 -16.81
C THR A 106 -6.51 12.20 -16.62
N GLN A 107 -5.87 12.78 -15.60
CA GLN A 107 -4.48 12.51 -15.24
C GLN A 107 -4.31 11.14 -14.56
N ALA A 108 -5.29 10.68 -13.79
CA ALA A 108 -5.26 9.34 -13.21
C ALA A 108 -5.20 8.25 -14.29
N LEU A 109 -5.94 8.43 -15.39
CA LEU A 109 -5.97 7.50 -16.53
C LEU A 109 -4.86 7.72 -17.56
N ASN A 110 -4.29 8.92 -17.62
CA ASN A 110 -3.24 9.29 -18.57
C ASN A 110 -2.05 9.94 -17.80
N PRO A 111 -1.15 9.13 -17.22
CA PRO A 111 0.01 9.66 -16.53
C PRO A 111 0.93 10.40 -17.50
N PRO A 112 1.53 11.53 -17.10
CA PRO A 112 2.38 12.35 -17.97
C PRO A 112 3.66 11.62 -18.44
N ASN A 113 4.17 10.66 -17.66
CA ASN A 113 5.45 9.99 -17.92
C ASN A 113 5.31 8.52 -18.40
N LYS A 114 4.15 8.15 -18.97
CA LYS A 114 3.80 6.78 -19.40
C LYS A 114 4.91 6.04 -20.17
N ALA A 115 5.73 6.76 -20.96
CA ALA A 115 6.76 6.17 -21.81
C ALA A 115 8.12 5.96 -21.11
N GLU A 116 8.46 6.75 -20.09
CA GLU A 116 9.73 6.61 -19.37
C GLU A 116 9.68 5.41 -18.42
N ASP A 117 8.52 5.19 -17.78
CA ASP A 117 8.33 4.11 -16.81
C ASP A 117 8.44 2.72 -17.46
N ILE A 118 8.06 2.57 -18.73
CA ILE A 118 8.12 1.31 -19.49
C ILE A 118 9.57 0.99 -19.90
N ASN A 119 10.29 1.99 -20.44
CA ASN A 119 11.57 1.78 -21.13
C ASN A 119 12.80 1.76 -20.19
N ASN A 120 12.74 2.43 -19.04
CA ASN A 120 13.91 2.48 -18.13
C ASN A 120 14.15 1.15 -17.39
N HIS A 121 13.15 0.25 -17.37
CA HIS A 121 13.18 -0.94 -16.51
C HIS A 121 13.91 -2.15 -17.12
N GLU A 122 13.97 -2.25 -18.46
CA GLU A 122 14.80 -3.28 -19.14
C GLU A 122 16.29 -3.16 -18.79
N SER A 123 16.76 -1.96 -18.43
CA SER A 123 18.18 -1.69 -18.14
C SER A 123 18.61 -2.02 -16.70
N MET A 124 17.66 -2.12 -15.75
CA MET A 124 17.94 -2.30 -14.32
C MET A 124 17.59 -3.70 -13.77
N ALA A 125 16.97 -4.56 -14.58
CA ALA A 125 16.75 -5.97 -14.26
C ALA A 125 18.07 -6.77 -14.32
N LYS A 126 19.02 -6.47 -13.43
CA LYS A 126 20.14 -7.38 -13.19
C LYS A 126 19.58 -8.62 -12.49
N SER A 127 19.65 -9.73 -13.21
CA SER A 127 19.27 -11.10 -12.85
C SER A 127 19.28 -11.40 -11.35
N ILE A 128 18.21 -12.05 -10.89
CA ILE A 128 18.07 -12.71 -9.60
C ILE A 128 19.35 -13.50 -9.28
N ASP A 129 20.09 -13.08 -8.25
CA ASP A 129 21.08 -13.95 -7.60
C ASP A 129 20.31 -14.86 -6.64
N THR A 130 19.87 -16.02 -7.14
CA THR A 130 19.21 -17.08 -6.36
C THR A 130 20.20 -17.74 -5.38
N ARG A 131 20.74 -16.99 -4.42
CA ARG A 131 21.59 -17.56 -3.36
C ARG A 131 20.74 -18.15 -2.23
N PRO A 132 21.29 -19.16 -1.51
CA PRO A 132 20.67 -19.76 -0.32
C PRO A 132 20.24 -18.76 0.78
N ALA A 133 20.83 -17.55 0.79
CA ALA A 133 20.48 -16.49 1.74
C ALA A 133 19.04 -15.95 1.56
N ALA A 134 18.52 -15.91 0.32
CA ALA A 134 17.15 -15.50 0.06
C ALA A 134 16.14 -16.54 0.58
N MET A 135 16.50 -17.83 0.53
CA MET A 135 15.71 -18.91 1.12
C MET A 135 15.83 -18.94 2.65
N ALA A 136 16.98 -18.58 3.23
CA ALA A 136 17.12 -18.43 4.67
C ALA A 136 16.29 -17.26 5.24
N ALA A 137 16.10 -16.18 4.46
CA ALA A 137 15.21 -15.07 4.79
C ALA A 137 13.71 -15.44 4.70
N MET A 138 13.34 -16.48 3.94
CA MET A 138 11.97 -17.03 3.86
C MET A 138 11.44 -17.48 5.24
N GLN A 139 12.34 -17.86 6.15
CA GLN A 139 12.01 -18.23 7.53
C GLN A 139 11.64 -17.02 8.42
N LEU A 140 11.89 -15.78 7.97
CA LEU A 140 11.96 -14.57 8.80
C LEU A 140 11.05 -13.43 8.33
N ARG A 141 9.87 -13.81 7.81
CA ARG A 141 8.74 -12.99 7.32
C ARG A 141 8.70 -12.89 5.79
N ALA A 142 7.71 -13.57 5.20
CA ALA A 142 7.48 -13.63 3.77
C ALA A 142 7.19 -12.25 3.13
N ASP A 143 6.77 -11.26 3.92
CA ASP A 143 6.45 -9.91 3.46
C ASP A 143 7.70 -9.12 3.02
N ILE A 144 8.80 -9.23 3.76
CA ILE A 144 10.07 -8.54 3.46
C ILE A 144 10.76 -9.14 2.22
N TRP A 145 10.63 -10.46 2.03
CA TRP A 145 11.31 -11.16 0.96
C TRP A 145 10.87 -10.72 -0.44
N CYS A 146 9.58 -10.47 -0.66
CA CYS A 146 9.09 -10.00 -1.96
C CYS A 146 9.73 -8.67 -2.37
N TYR A 147 9.89 -7.73 -1.43
CA TYR A 147 10.49 -6.43 -1.72
C TYR A 147 11.98 -6.51 -2.11
N ALA A 148 12.66 -7.63 -1.84
CA ALA A 148 14.05 -7.83 -2.25
C ALA A 148 14.20 -8.30 -3.71
N ILE A 149 13.09 -8.57 -4.41
CA ILE A 149 13.09 -9.20 -5.72
C ILE A 149 12.65 -8.19 -6.76
N THR A 150 13.52 -7.91 -7.72
CA THR A 150 13.18 -7.07 -8.87
C THR A 150 12.31 -7.84 -9.85
N CYS A 151 11.45 -7.12 -10.55
CA CYS A 151 10.48 -7.70 -11.48
C CYS A 151 10.19 -6.74 -12.63
N THR A 152 9.81 -7.27 -13.79
CA THR A 152 9.28 -6.47 -14.89
C THR A 152 7.76 -6.59 -14.96
N THR A 153 7.21 -7.76 -14.64
CA THR A 153 5.79 -8.11 -14.81
C THR A 153 5.18 -8.76 -13.58
N ASN A 154 3.85 -8.71 -13.44
CA ASN A 154 3.12 -9.37 -12.37
C ASN A 154 3.32 -10.89 -12.37
N ILE A 155 3.43 -11.53 -13.55
CA ILE A 155 3.60 -12.99 -13.64
C ILE A 155 4.91 -13.49 -13.05
N GLU A 156 6.00 -12.71 -13.12
CA GLU A 156 7.28 -13.05 -12.48
C GLU A 156 7.14 -13.18 -10.96
N CYS A 157 6.51 -12.19 -10.33
CA CYS A 157 6.28 -12.18 -8.88
C CYS A 157 5.31 -13.27 -8.42
N ARG A 158 4.27 -13.56 -9.21
CA ARG A 158 3.29 -14.60 -8.84
C ARG A 158 3.88 -16.01 -8.90
N ARG A 159 4.82 -16.28 -9.80
CA ARG A 159 5.53 -17.58 -9.88
C ARG A 159 6.32 -17.91 -8.62
N ILE A 160 6.67 -16.89 -7.85
CA ILE A 160 7.44 -17.01 -6.62
C ILE A 160 6.61 -16.71 -5.37
N HIS A 161 5.28 -16.74 -5.50
CA HIS A 161 4.30 -16.55 -4.41
C HIS A 161 4.22 -15.14 -3.81
N CYS A 162 4.65 -14.11 -4.55
CA CYS A 162 4.33 -12.71 -4.25
C CYS A 162 3.05 -12.26 -5.00
N THR A 163 2.42 -11.17 -4.58
CA THR A 163 1.17 -10.71 -5.18
C THR A 163 1.35 -10.10 -6.57
N GLY A 164 2.37 -9.27 -6.78
CA GLY A 164 2.56 -8.59 -8.06
C GLY A 164 3.83 -7.77 -8.11
N CYS A 165 4.02 -7.08 -9.24
CA CYS A 165 5.15 -6.22 -9.50
C CYS A 165 4.72 -4.76 -9.38
N SER A 166 5.48 -3.94 -8.66
CA SER A 166 5.18 -2.51 -8.54
C SER A 166 6.41 -1.62 -8.65
N THR A 167 6.25 -0.44 -9.25
CA THR A 167 7.23 0.66 -9.23
C THR A 167 6.77 1.78 -8.32
N ARG A 168 7.75 2.58 -7.89
CA ARG A 168 7.59 3.82 -7.13
C ARG A 168 8.32 4.94 -7.88
N PRO A 169 8.27 6.21 -7.41
CA PRO A 169 8.98 7.31 -8.07
C PRO A 169 10.49 7.07 -8.18
N TYR A 170 11.06 6.33 -7.21
CA TYR A 170 12.35 5.67 -7.40
C TYR A 170 12.13 4.49 -8.36
N GLN A 171 12.47 4.69 -9.65
CA GLN A 171 12.08 3.88 -10.83
C GLN A 171 12.46 2.37 -10.83
N ARG A 172 12.82 1.79 -9.70
CA ARG A 172 12.99 0.34 -9.55
C ARG A 172 11.65 -0.32 -9.21
N ARG A 173 11.31 -1.34 -9.99
CA ARG A 173 10.21 -2.26 -9.68
C ARG A 173 10.66 -3.40 -8.78
N TYR A 174 9.81 -3.74 -7.83
CA TYR A 174 9.98 -4.88 -6.95
C TYR A 174 8.69 -5.68 -6.82
N CYS A 175 8.83 -6.95 -6.46
CA CYS A 175 7.69 -7.74 -6.04
C CYS A 175 7.15 -7.20 -4.71
N TYR A 176 5.84 -7.29 -4.52
CA TYR A 176 5.21 -6.98 -3.24
C TYR A 176 4.38 -8.19 -2.76
N PRO A 177 4.30 -8.41 -1.43
CA PRO A 177 3.57 -9.53 -0.86
C PRO A 177 2.06 -9.39 -1.03
#